data_AF-A0A519Q7X9-F1
#
_entry.id   AF-A0A519Q7X9-F1
#
_cell.length_a   1.000
_cell.length_b   1.000
_cell.length_c   1.000
_cell.angle_alpha   90.00
_cell.angle_beta   90.00
_cell.angle_gamma   90.00
#
_symmetry.space_group_name_H-M   'P 1'
#
loop_
_entity.id
_entity.type
_entity.pdbx_description
1 polymer ?
#
loop_
_entity_poly.entity_id
_entity_poly.type
_entity_poly.pdbx_seq_one_letter_code
_entity_poly.pdbx_strand_id
1 'polypeptide(L)'
;EVELVCAIGPDGIVGWAVGCDLTRRDLQAEAKQAGRPWDAAKGFDQSAPCAAITPGALPDPAAPISLSVNGEARQSGRLDDMIWSPDEILAKARELWDVRAGDLIFTGTPEGVGPLNPGDRVEATIGGLPTLSFTVAAR
;
A
#
# COMPACT_ATOMS: atom_id res chain seq x y z
N GLU A 1 1.49 6.42 -0.14
CA GLU A 1 2.26 5.57 0.79
C GLU A 1 2.51 4.27 0.05
N VAL A 2 3.75 3.95 -0.36
CA VAL A 2 4.01 2.71 -1.11
C VAL A 2 3.95 1.50 -0.19
N GLU A 3 3.25 0.46 -0.61
CA GLU A 3 3.02 -0.73 0.21
C GLU A 3 3.14 -2.02 -0.62
N LEU A 4 3.52 -3.11 0.06
CA LEU A 4 3.25 -4.45 -0.42
C LEU A 4 1.75 -4.75 -0.20
N VAL A 5 1.11 -5.33 -1.21
CA VAL A 5 -0.30 -5.73 -1.14
C VAL A 5 -0.39 -7.24 -1.22
N CYS A 6 -1.01 -7.86 -0.23
CA CYS A 6 -1.31 -9.28 -0.20
C CYS A 6 -2.66 -9.54 -0.88
N ALA A 7 -2.71 -10.49 -1.82
CA ALA A 7 -3.96 -11.01 -2.38
C ALA A 7 -4.38 -12.27 -1.64
N ILE A 8 -5.58 -12.29 -1.08
CA ILE A 8 -6.08 -13.41 -0.28
C ILE A 8 -6.84 -14.41 -1.16
N GLY A 9 -6.50 -15.69 -1.01
CA GLY A 9 -7.21 -16.83 -1.57
C GLY A 9 -7.92 -17.67 -0.49
N PRO A 10 -8.44 -18.85 -0.85
CA PRO A 10 -9.22 -19.68 0.07
C PRO A 10 -8.47 -20.08 1.34
N ASP A 11 -7.18 -20.43 1.21
CA ASP A 11 -6.39 -21.00 2.31
C ASP A 11 -5.37 -20.02 2.92
N GLY A 12 -5.16 -18.85 2.31
CA GLY A 12 -4.12 -17.91 2.73
C GLY A 12 -3.76 -16.90 1.63
N ILE A 13 -2.56 -16.32 1.73
CA ILE A 13 -2.06 -15.39 0.72
C ILE A 13 -1.68 -16.18 -0.54
N VAL A 14 -2.14 -15.71 -1.71
CA VAL A 14 -1.92 -16.37 -3.01
C VAL A 14 -1.13 -15.52 -4.00
N GLY A 15 -0.91 -14.24 -3.70
CA GLY A 15 -0.17 -13.35 -4.58
C GLY A 15 0.11 -12.00 -3.96
N TRP A 16 0.88 -11.20 -4.71
CA TRP A 16 1.51 -9.99 -4.22
C TRP A 16 1.46 -8.90 -5.29
N ALA A 17 1.32 -7.66 -4.87
CA ALA A 17 1.37 -6.51 -5.76
C ALA A 17 2.04 -5.31 -5.08
N VAL A 18 2.43 -4.33 -5.90
CA VAL A 18 2.80 -3.00 -5.41
C VAL A 18 1.54 -2.15 -5.33
N GLY A 19 1.29 -1.56 -4.17
CA GLY A 19 0.19 -0.65 -3.92
C GLY A 19 0.66 0.75 -3.54
N CYS A 20 -0.24 1.72 -3.65
CA CYS A 20 -0.08 3.04 -3.06
C CYS A 20 -1.32 3.41 -2.26
N ASP A 21 -1.23 3.49 -0.93
CA ASP A 21 -2.29 4.04 -0.08
C ASP A 21 -2.22 5.58 -0.17
N LEU A 22 -3.22 6.17 -0.83
CA LEU A 22 -3.39 7.61 -0.94
C LEU A 22 -4.27 8.12 0.19
N THR A 23 -3.86 9.24 0.77
CA THR A 23 -4.55 9.85 1.90
C THR A 23 -4.85 11.32 1.65
N ARG A 24 -6.08 11.75 1.93
CA ARG A 24 -6.39 13.17 2.12
C ARG A 24 -5.94 13.57 3.53
N ARG A 25 -4.66 13.96 3.63
CA ARG A 25 -3.96 14.11 4.92
C ARG A 25 -4.57 15.17 5.82
N ASP A 26 -5.12 16.22 5.22
CA ASP A 26 -5.92 17.26 5.88
C ASP A 26 -7.13 16.65 6.63
N LEU A 27 -7.96 15.88 5.92
CA LEU A 27 -9.14 15.24 6.51
C LEU A 27 -8.77 14.20 7.57
N GLN A 28 -7.66 13.47 7.38
CA GLN A 28 -7.18 12.52 8.38
C GLN A 28 -6.79 13.23 9.68
N ALA A 29 -6.09 14.36 9.58
CA ALA A 29 -5.65 15.14 10.73
C ALA A 29 -6.85 15.69 11.53
N GLU A 30 -7.84 16.26 10.83
CA GLU A 30 -9.09 16.73 11.43
C GLU A 30 -9.86 15.58 12.11
N ALA A 31 -10.00 14.44 11.43
CA ALA A 31 -10.69 13.28 11.98
C ALA A 31 -10.00 12.75 13.23
N LYS A 32 -8.67 12.65 13.23
CA LYS A 32 -7.88 12.25 14.40
C LYS A 32 -8.06 13.21 15.58
N GLN A 33 -8.00 14.52 15.35
CA GLN A 33 -8.19 15.53 16.40
C GLN A 33 -9.59 15.46 17.02
N ALA A 34 -10.61 15.16 16.21
CA ALA A 34 -12.00 15.10 16.64
C ALA A 34 -12.45 13.70 17.12
N GLY A 35 -11.58 12.68 17.10
CA GLY A 35 -11.94 11.29 17.42
C GLY A 35 -12.97 10.67 16.45
N ARG A 36 -12.92 11.09 15.18
CA ARG A 36 -13.86 10.70 14.11
C ARG A 36 -13.26 9.62 13.20
N PRO A 37 -14.11 8.89 12.47
CA PRO A 37 -13.64 7.83 11.57
C PRO A 37 -12.91 8.41 10.35
N TRP A 38 -12.08 7.59 9.71
CA TRP A 38 -11.11 8.02 8.68
C TRP A 38 -11.58 7.75 7.25
N ASP A 39 -12.82 7.31 7.03
CA ASP A 39 -13.32 6.86 5.72
C ASP A 39 -13.12 7.92 4.64
N ALA A 40 -13.47 9.17 4.91
CA ALA A 40 -13.30 10.26 3.93
C ALA A 40 -11.83 10.58 3.62
N ALA A 41 -10.90 10.19 4.49
CA ALA A 41 -9.47 10.44 4.33
C ALA A 41 -8.73 9.29 3.65
N LYS A 42 -9.22 8.05 3.76
CA LYS A 42 -8.55 6.83 3.26
C LYS A 42 -9.37 6.01 2.24
N GLY A 43 -10.69 6.05 2.32
CA GLY A 43 -11.61 5.26 1.47
C GLY A 43 -12.30 6.07 0.37
N PHE A 44 -11.61 7.06 -0.21
CA PHE A 44 -12.16 7.84 -1.30
C PHE A 44 -11.95 7.20 -2.67
N ASP A 45 -12.65 7.69 -3.70
CA ASP A 45 -12.51 7.18 -5.06
C ASP A 45 -11.04 7.16 -5.52
N GLN A 46 -10.60 6.00 -6.02
CA GLN A 46 -9.24 5.77 -6.49
C GLN A 46 -8.15 5.97 -5.41
N SER A 47 -8.46 5.80 -4.12
CA SER A 47 -7.49 5.95 -3.04
C SER A 47 -6.45 4.83 -2.94
N ALA A 48 -6.67 3.69 -3.60
CA ALA A 48 -5.78 2.52 -3.54
C ALA A 48 -5.31 2.03 -4.93
N PRO A 49 -4.52 2.82 -5.69
CA PRO A 49 -3.86 2.31 -6.89
C PRO A 49 -3.02 1.07 -6.59
N CYS A 50 -3.15 0.04 -7.43
CA CYS A 50 -2.51 -1.25 -7.25
C CYS A 50 -2.03 -1.78 -8.60
N ALA A 51 -0.81 -2.32 -8.63
CA ALA A 51 -0.26 -2.98 -9.80
C ALA A 51 -0.93 -4.34 -10.06
N ALA A 52 -0.57 -4.97 -11.19
CA ALA A 52 -0.98 -6.34 -11.45
C ALA A 52 -0.48 -7.28 -10.36
N ILE A 53 -1.37 -8.14 -9.87
CA ILE A 53 -1.05 -9.15 -8.86
C ILE A 53 -0.18 -10.23 -9.50
N THR A 54 0.95 -10.53 -8.88
CA THR A 54 1.81 -11.67 -9.18
C THR A 54 1.45 -12.83 -8.26
N PRO A 55 0.89 -13.94 -8.78
CA PRO A 55 0.63 -15.13 -7.98
C PRO A 55 1.92 -15.80 -7.53
N GLY A 56 1.90 -16.43 -6.37
CA GLY A 56 2.99 -17.28 -5.89
C GLY A 56 3.60 -16.84 -4.57
N ALA A 57 4.88 -17.20 -4.38
CA ALA A 57 5.61 -16.98 -3.14
C ALA A 57 5.84 -15.48 -2.86
N LEU A 58 6.00 -15.15 -1.58
CA LEU A 58 6.42 -13.83 -1.12
C LEU A 58 7.71 -13.42 -1.86
N PRO A 59 7.87 -12.14 -2.25
CA PRO A 59 9.14 -11.64 -2.74
C PRO A 59 10.27 -11.87 -1.73
N ASP A 60 11.51 -11.75 -2.19
CA ASP A 60 12.68 -11.82 -1.30
C ASP A 60 12.48 -10.85 -0.12
N PRO A 61 12.58 -11.30 1.15
CA PRO A 61 12.52 -10.39 2.30
C PRO A 61 13.52 -9.22 2.18
N ALA A 62 14.65 -9.46 1.51
CA ALA A 62 15.64 -8.43 1.25
C ALA A 62 15.31 -7.50 0.07
N ALA A 63 14.16 -7.67 -0.58
CA ALA A 63 13.77 -6.85 -1.72
C ALA A 63 13.57 -5.38 -1.30
N PRO A 64 14.09 -4.42 -2.09
CA PRO A 64 13.81 -3.01 -1.85
C PRO A 64 12.36 -2.70 -2.18
N ILE A 65 11.76 -1.80 -1.39
CA ILE A 65 10.49 -1.13 -1.66
C ILE A 65 10.75 0.37 -1.78
N SER A 66 10.26 1.00 -2.85
CA SER A 66 10.52 2.42 -3.09
C SER A 66 9.40 3.12 -3.85
N LEU A 67 9.35 4.44 -3.70
CA LEU A 67 8.48 5.32 -4.47
C LEU A 67 9.22 6.58 -4.89
N SER A 68 9.09 6.94 -6.16
CA SER A 68 9.56 8.20 -6.72
C SER A 68 8.40 9.07 -7.23
N VAL A 69 8.62 10.38 -7.21
CA VAL A 69 7.72 11.37 -7.78
C VAL A 69 8.52 12.20 -8.78
N ASN A 70 8.12 12.19 -10.03
CA ASN A 70 8.83 12.86 -11.14
C ASN A 70 10.32 12.44 -11.24
N GLY A 71 10.61 11.17 -10.91
CA GLY A 71 11.97 10.61 -10.91
C GLY A 71 12.77 10.88 -9.64
N GLU A 72 12.26 11.69 -8.70
CA GLU A 72 12.91 11.93 -7.41
C GLU A 72 12.44 10.89 -6.38
N ALA A 73 13.36 10.13 -5.80
CA ALA A 73 13.04 9.18 -4.74
C ALA A 73 12.47 9.92 -3.51
N ARG A 74 11.31 9.45 -3.01
CA ARG A 74 10.64 10.00 -1.82
C ARG A 74 10.53 8.99 -0.69
N GLN A 75 10.32 7.73 -1.01
CA GLN A 75 10.27 6.63 -0.05
C GLN A 75 11.24 5.53 -0.45
N SER A 76 11.91 4.94 0.53
CA SER A 76 12.86 3.84 0.35
C SER A 76 12.91 2.99 1.61
N GLY A 77 12.86 1.68 1.46
CA GLY A 77 13.00 0.71 2.55
C GLY A 77 13.17 -0.70 2.00
N ARG A 78 13.02 -1.70 2.86
CA ARG A 78 13.07 -3.11 2.49
C ARG A 78 11.90 -3.87 3.12
N LEU A 79 11.56 -5.04 2.57
CA LEU A 79 10.45 -5.84 3.11
C LEU A 79 10.79 -6.43 4.49
N ASP A 80 12.06 -6.70 4.77
CA ASP A 80 12.55 -7.17 6.08
C ASP A 80 12.57 -6.09 7.17
N ASP A 81 12.21 -4.83 6.84
CA ASP A 81 11.99 -3.76 7.81
C ASP A 81 10.58 -3.81 8.46
N MET A 82 9.69 -4.70 7.98
CA MET A 82 8.33 -4.83 8.52
C MET A 82 8.33 -5.30 9.97
N ILE A 83 7.52 -4.64 10.82
CA ILE A 83 7.37 -5.00 12.24
C ILE A 83 6.66 -6.35 12.41
N TRP A 84 5.67 -6.60 11.55
CA TRP A 84 4.91 -7.85 11.49
C TRP A 84 4.99 -8.39 10.07
N SER A 85 5.22 -9.69 9.93
CA SER A 85 5.18 -10.37 8.64
C SER A 85 3.78 -10.34 8.02
N PRO A 86 3.65 -10.48 6.69
CA PRO A 86 2.34 -10.57 6.03
C PRO A 86 1.42 -11.65 6.60
N ASP A 87 1.97 -12.79 7.01
CA ASP A 87 1.19 -13.88 7.62
C ASP A 87 0.67 -13.49 9.02
N GLU A 88 1.46 -12.78 9.82
CA GLU A 88 1.01 -12.28 11.12
C GLU A 88 -0.05 -11.17 10.97
N ILE A 89 0.11 -10.28 9.98
CA ILE A 89 -0.90 -9.26 9.64
C ILE A 89 -2.21 -9.95 9.26
N LEU A 90 -2.17 -10.97 8.40
CA LEU A 90 -3.36 -11.73 8.01
C LEU A 90 -4.00 -12.44 9.21
N ALA A 91 -3.19 -13.05 10.09
CA ALA A 91 -3.70 -13.67 11.31
C ALA A 91 -4.45 -12.66 12.19
N LYS A 92 -3.90 -11.45 12.36
CA LYS A 92 -4.55 -10.38 13.13
C LYS A 92 -5.79 -9.83 12.45
N ALA A 93 -5.78 -9.69 11.12
CA ALA A 93 -6.96 -9.28 10.37
C ALA A 93 -8.12 -10.26 10.56
N ARG A 94 -7.84 -11.58 10.55
CA ARG A 94 -8.84 -12.64 10.77
C ARG A 94 -9.44 -12.66 12.18
N GLU A 95 -8.80 -12.04 13.17
CA GLU A 95 -9.38 -11.87 14.52
C GLU A 95 -10.48 -10.79 14.54
N LEU A 96 -10.47 -9.86 13.58
CA LEU A 96 -11.33 -8.68 13.55
C LEU A 96 -12.36 -8.71 12.41
N TRP A 97 -12.03 -9.36 11.30
CA TRP A 97 -12.85 -9.41 10.09
C TRP A 97 -12.98 -10.84 9.56
N ASP A 98 -14.10 -11.10 8.89
CA ASP A 98 -14.27 -12.30 8.06
C ASP A 98 -13.52 -12.10 6.74
N VAL A 99 -12.20 -12.30 6.76
CA VAL A 99 -11.32 -12.15 5.59
C VAL A 99 -11.59 -13.28 4.59
N ARG A 100 -11.89 -12.94 3.34
CA ARG A 100 -12.29 -13.88 2.29
C ARG A 100 -11.34 -13.88 1.10
N ALA A 101 -11.42 -14.95 0.32
CA ALA A 101 -10.78 -14.99 -1.00
C ALA A 101 -11.26 -13.83 -1.86
N GLY A 102 -10.32 -13.09 -2.45
CA GLY A 102 -10.57 -11.84 -3.18
C GLY A 102 -10.24 -10.58 -2.39
N ASP A 103 -10.05 -10.67 -1.06
CA ASP A 103 -9.63 -9.52 -0.26
C ASP A 103 -8.18 -9.13 -0.56
N LEU A 104 -7.89 -7.84 -0.39
CA LEU A 104 -6.55 -7.27 -0.48
C LEU A 104 -6.16 -6.66 0.87
N ILE A 105 -4.92 -6.90 1.30
CA ILE A 105 -4.37 -6.31 2.52
C ILE A 105 -3.13 -5.49 2.16
N PHE A 106 -3.16 -4.21 2.49
CA PHE A 106 -2.04 -3.28 2.42
C PHE A 106 -1.24 -3.38 3.74
N THR A 107 0.06 -3.65 3.66
CA THR A 107 0.87 -4.13 4.80
C THR A 107 1.68 -3.06 5.52
N GLY A 108 1.47 -1.78 5.20
CA GLY A 108 2.22 -0.65 5.70
C GLY A 108 3.29 -0.14 4.72
N THR A 109 3.81 1.04 5.04
CA THR A 109 4.72 1.82 4.21
C THR A 109 6.04 2.12 4.94
N PRO A 110 7.18 2.21 4.24
CA PRO A 110 8.41 2.79 4.81
C PRO A 110 8.25 4.30 5.02
N GLU A 111 9.27 4.92 5.64
CA GLU A 111 9.34 6.37 5.85
C GLU A 111 9.35 7.18 4.54
N GLY A 112 9.30 8.51 4.67
CA GLY A 112 9.36 9.44 3.53
C GLY A 112 8.02 9.77 2.88
N VAL A 113 6.90 9.51 3.57
CA VAL A 113 5.56 9.87 3.10
C VAL A 113 5.46 11.38 2.88
N GLY A 114 5.02 11.80 1.69
CA GLY A 114 4.92 13.21 1.31
C GLY A 114 3.73 13.51 0.42
N PRO A 115 3.44 14.80 0.16
CA PRO A 115 2.32 15.23 -0.67
C PRO A 115 2.55 14.92 -2.16
N LEU A 116 1.44 14.82 -2.89
CA LEU A 116 1.39 14.74 -4.34
C LEU A 116 0.54 15.89 -4.88
N ASN A 117 0.89 16.41 -6.05
CA ASN A 117 0.19 17.48 -6.74
C ASN A 117 -0.38 17.00 -8.09
N PRO A 118 -1.42 17.64 -8.62
CA PRO A 118 -1.88 17.40 -9.97
C PRO A 118 -0.73 17.48 -10.99
N GLY A 119 -0.65 16.48 -11.88
CA GLY A 119 0.40 16.34 -12.88
C GLY A 119 1.61 15.52 -12.42
N ASP A 120 1.76 15.25 -11.11
CA ASP A 120 2.86 14.43 -10.61
C ASP A 120 2.78 13.00 -11.18
N ARG A 121 3.92 12.53 -11.70
CA ARG A 121 4.10 11.13 -12.11
C ARG A 121 4.69 10.34 -10.95
N VAL A 122 3.95 9.34 -10.48
CA VAL A 122 4.35 8.46 -9.40
C VAL A 122 4.81 7.13 -9.99
N GLU A 123 5.93 6.62 -9.48
CA GLU A 123 6.39 5.25 -9.72
C GLU A 123 6.71 4.58 -8.39
N ALA A 124 6.10 3.42 -8.14
CA ALA A 124 6.33 2.62 -6.96
C ALA A 124 6.81 1.22 -7.38
N THR A 125 7.82 0.71 -6.67
CA THR A 125 8.46 -0.56 -7.01
C THR A 125 8.71 -1.41 -5.77
N ILE A 126 8.63 -2.73 -5.95
CA ILE A 126 9.12 -3.74 -5.02
C ILE A 126 9.94 -4.74 -5.84
N GLY A 127 11.14 -5.10 -5.37
CA GLY A 127 12.00 -6.07 -6.06
C GLY A 127 11.28 -7.37 -6.39
N GLY A 128 11.21 -7.73 -7.68
CA GLY A 128 10.54 -8.95 -8.15
C GLY A 128 9.05 -8.80 -8.50
N LEU A 129 8.44 -7.62 -8.29
CA LEU A 129 7.04 -7.36 -8.64
C LEU A 129 6.90 -6.33 -9.77
N PRO A 130 5.78 -6.36 -10.53
CA PRO A 130 5.48 -5.33 -11.53
C PRO A 130 5.39 -3.94 -10.90
N THR A 131 6.02 -2.97 -11.55
CA THR A 131 5.98 -1.55 -11.16
C THR A 131 4.55 -1.00 -11.22
N LEU A 132 4.16 -0.26 -10.18
CA LEU A 132 2.98 0.61 -10.20
C LEU A 132 3.40 1.98 -10.74
N SER A 133 2.72 2.48 -11.78
CA SER A 133 2.92 3.83 -12.28
C SER A 133 1.59 4.50 -12.59
N PHE A 134 1.45 5.76 -12.18
CA PHE A 134 0.28 6.58 -12.48
C PHE A 134 0.64 8.07 -12.47
N THR A 135 -0.23 8.89 -13.07
CA THR A 135 -0.16 10.34 -13.02
C THR A 135 -1.35 10.88 -12.23
N VAL A 136 -1.09 11.78 -11.31
CA VAL A 136 -2.15 12.44 -10.53
C VAL A 136 -2.96 13.34 -11.46
N ALA A 137 -4.23 13.02 -11.66
CA ALA A 137 -5.10 13.83 -12.50
C ALA A 137 -5.37 15.21 -11.87
N ALA A 138 -5.67 16.21 -12.71
CA ALA A 138 -6.33 17.41 -12.24
C ALA A 138 -7.73 17.05 -11.71
N ARG A 139 -8.19 17.82 -10.73
CA ARG A 139 -9.58 17.75 -10.24
C ARG A 139 -10.56 18.18 -11.31
#